data_AF-K0IJX6-F1
#
_entry.id   AF-K0IJX6-F1
#
_cell.length_a   1.000
_cell.length_b   1.000
_cell.length_c   1.000
_cell.angle_alpha   90.00
_cell.angle_beta   90.00
_cell.angle_gamma   90.00
#
_symmetry.space_group_name_H-M   'P 1'
#
loop_
_entity.id
_entity.type
_entity.pdbx_description
1 polymer ?
#
loop_
_entity_poly.entity_id
_entity_poly.type
_entity_poly.pdbx_seq_one_letter_code
_entity_poly.pdbx_strand_id
1 'polypeptide(L)'
;MMEEDARGRIVVPKGGGVPRHKHYLDEQEGVPVDDIWDDIDYVKGSERLGYPTQKLLELVERIINTSTYKGDWVLDPFCGCGTATTAAEKLGRHWIGIDITWLAINLVKNRIKAMFPDAKFDLEGEPKDIGAAKELAKNRYQFQ
;
A
#
# COMPACT_ATOMS: atom_id res chain seq x y z
N MET A 1 13.79 -37.84 16.25
CA MET A 1 13.29 -38.82 15.25
C MET A 1 12.19 -39.70 15.84
N MET A 2 12.43 -40.45 16.92
CA MET A 2 11.37 -41.26 17.57
C MET A 2 10.16 -40.44 18.06
N GLU A 3 10.40 -39.22 18.55
CA GLU A 3 9.32 -38.36 19.05
C GLU A 3 8.43 -37.80 17.92
N GLU A 4 9.02 -37.48 16.77
CA GLU A 4 8.30 -37.00 15.59
C GLU A 4 7.57 -38.13 14.85
N ASP A 5 8.11 -39.35 14.91
CA ASP A 5 7.44 -40.57 14.46
C ASP A 5 6.20 -40.87 15.32
N ALA A 6 6.33 -40.76 16.64
CA ALA A 6 5.21 -40.89 17.58
C ALA A 6 4.11 -39.83 17.37
N ARG A 7 4.49 -38.64 16.91
CA ARG A 7 3.55 -37.56 16.50
C ARG A 7 2.99 -37.74 15.08
N GLY A 8 3.32 -38.83 14.38
CA GLY A 8 2.83 -39.13 13.04
C GLY A 8 3.37 -38.19 11.95
N ARG A 9 4.46 -37.46 12.24
CA ARG A 9 5.08 -36.45 11.37
C ARG A 9 6.04 -37.06 10.36
N ILE A 10 6.29 -38.36 10.41
CA ILE A 10 7.16 -39.06 9.46
C ILE A 10 6.32 -39.88 8.49
N VAL A 11 6.68 -39.84 7.20
CA VAL A 11 6.10 -40.67 6.14
C VAL A 11 7.20 -41.46 5.48
N VAL A 12 7.01 -42.77 5.42
CA VAL A 12 7.83 -43.66 4.60
C VAL A 12 7.09 -43.90 3.29
N PRO A 13 7.70 -43.64 2.11
CA PRO A 13 7.08 -43.93 0.83
C PRO A 13 6.69 -45.41 0.68
N LYS A 14 5.56 -45.68 0.00
CA LYS A 14 5.17 -47.06 -0.35
C LYS A 14 6.25 -47.68 -1.25
N GLY A 15 6.79 -48.83 -0.83
CA GLY A 15 7.88 -49.52 -1.52
C GLY A 15 9.23 -49.48 -0.78
N GLY A 16 9.30 -48.77 0.35
CA GLY A 16 10.55 -48.56 1.07
C GLY A 16 11.35 -47.40 0.48
N GLY A 17 12.03 -46.64 1.35
CA GLY A 17 12.76 -45.43 0.96
C GLY A 17 13.13 -44.58 2.16
N VAL A 18 13.78 -43.45 1.90
CA VAL A 18 14.17 -42.50 2.95
C VAL A 18 12.92 -41.85 3.57
N PRO A 19 12.74 -41.93 4.90
CA PRO A 19 11.62 -41.28 5.58
C PRO A 19 11.62 -39.76 5.34
N ARG A 20 10.44 -39.17 5.11
CA ARG A 20 10.24 -37.73 4.93
C ARG A 20 9.42 -37.14 6.07
N HIS A 21 9.68 -35.88 6.41
CA HIS A 21 8.86 -35.15 7.38
C HIS A 21 7.61 -34.59 6.68
N LYS A 22 6.46 -34.68 7.36
CA LYS A 22 5.20 -34.04 6.97
C LYS A 22 5.23 -32.60 7.47
N HIS A 23 5.17 -31.68 6.53
CA HIS A 23 4.94 -30.28 6.80
C HIS A 23 3.49 -29.92 6.45
N TYR A 24 2.78 -29.31 7.40
CA TYR A 24 1.44 -28.79 7.18
C TYR A 24 1.51 -27.29 6.91
N LEU A 25 0.68 -26.80 5.98
CA LEU A 25 0.76 -25.43 5.49
C LEU A 25 0.50 -24.39 6.58
N ASP A 26 -0.42 -24.68 7.50
CA ASP A 26 -0.81 -23.84 8.64
C ASP A 26 0.26 -23.73 9.73
N GLU A 27 1.28 -24.59 9.68
CA GLU A 27 2.40 -24.61 10.64
C GLU A 27 3.70 -24.08 10.04
N GLN A 28 3.71 -23.77 8.74
CA GLN A 28 4.87 -23.18 8.09
C GLN A 28 4.80 -21.66 8.15
N GLU A 29 5.88 -21.03 8.64
CA GLU A 29 6.04 -19.57 8.65
C GLU A 29 6.23 -18.96 7.23
N GLY A 30 6.28 -19.80 6.20
CA GLY A 30 6.52 -19.40 4.82
C GLY A 30 8.00 -19.10 4.54
N VAL A 31 8.26 -18.50 3.38
CA VAL A 31 9.60 -18.01 3.01
C VAL A 31 9.58 -16.49 3.12
N PRO A 32 10.62 -15.85 3.71
CA PRO A 32 10.74 -14.41 3.68
C PRO A 32 10.63 -13.87 2.25
N VAL A 33 9.94 -12.74 2.10
CA VAL A 33 9.80 -12.08 0.80
C VAL A 33 11.15 -11.50 0.39
N ASP A 34 11.55 -11.71 -0.87
CA ASP A 34 12.81 -11.23 -1.45
C ASP A 34 12.71 -9.75 -1.90
N ASP A 35 13.75 -9.20 -2.51
CA ASP A 35 13.79 -7.82 -3.02
C ASP A 35 13.21 -7.63 -4.44
N ILE A 36 12.92 -8.74 -5.14
CA ILE A 36 12.24 -8.75 -6.45
C ILE A 36 10.80 -9.23 -6.28
N TRP A 37 9.84 -8.37 -6.58
CA TRP A 37 8.41 -8.71 -6.55
C TRP A 37 7.84 -8.71 -7.97
N ASP A 38 7.56 -9.89 -8.50
CA ASP A 38 6.98 -10.13 -9.83
C ASP A 38 5.52 -10.61 -9.77
N ASP A 39 4.96 -10.71 -8.56
CA ASP A 39 3.61 -11.23 -8.28
C ASP A 39 2.53 -10.14 -8.25
N ILE A 40 2.91 -8.86 -8.26
CA ILE A 40 1.98 -7.72 -8.28
C ILE A 40 1.83 -7.17 -9.69
N ASP A 41 0.64 -7.34 -10.26
CA ASP A 41 0.29 -6.96 -11.62
C ASP A 41 0.05 -5.44 -11.79
N TYR A 42 0.15 -4.91 -13.01
CA TYR A 42 -0.03 -3.47 -13.34
C TYR A 42 -1.44 -2.92 -13.06
N VAL A 43 -1.59 -1.59 -12.99
CA VAL A 43 -2.86 -0.91 -12.62
C VAL A 43 -3.97 -1.29 -13.63
N LYS A 44 -4.91 -2.11 -13.19
CA LYS A 44 -6.08 -2.59 -13.97
C LYS A 44 -7.37 -1.87 -13.53
N GLY A 45 -8.25 -1.58 -14.48
CA GLY A 45 -9.67 -1.28 -14.23
C GLY A 45 -9.95 -0.08 -13.32
N SER A 46 -10.75 -0.32 -12.26
CA SER A 46 -11.42 0.66 -11.38
C SER A 46 -10.49 1.50 -10.51
N GLU A 47 -9.21 1.15 -10.42
CA GLU A 47 -8.23 1.94 -9.66
C GLU A 47 -7.71 3.15 -10.44
N ARG A 48 -7.89 3.19 -11.77
CA ARG A 48 -7.35 4.27 -12.62
C ARG A 48 -8.03 5.61 -12.33
N LEU A 49 -7.25 6.56 -11.82
CA LEU A 49 -7.70 7.95 -11.62
C LEU A 49 -7.38 8.89 -12.79
N GLY A 50 -6.78 8.37 -13.86
CA GLY A 50 -6.31 9.20 -14.98
C GLY A 50 -5.02 9.96 -14.68
N TYR A 51 -4.34 9.67 -13.58
CA TYR A 51 -3.03 10.23 -13.26
C TYR A 51 -1.93 9.46 -14.01
N PRO A 52 -1.01 10.13 -14.74
CA PRO A 52 -0.08 9.45 -15.65
C PRO A 52 0.86 8.44 -14.96
N THR A 53 1.22 8.71 -13.70
CA THR A 53 2.25 7.98 -12.94
C THR A 53 1.68 7.32 -11.68
N GLN A 54 0.41 6.91 -11.72
CA GLN A 54 -0.23 6.25 -10.57
C GLN A 54 0.49 4.95 -10.20
N LYS A 55 0.95 4.86 -8.94
CA LYS A 55 1.48 3.62 -8.35
C LYS A 55 0.33 2.69 -7.97
N LEU A 56 0.58 1.38 -8.07
CA LEU A 56 -0.30 0.31 -7.63
C LEU A 56 -0.56 0.37 -6.12
N LEU A 57 -1.83 0.33 -5.72
CA LEU A 57 -2.17 0.36 -4.30
C LEU A 57 -1.63 -0.88 -3.56
N GLU A 58 -1.76 -2.07 -4.14
CA GLU A 58 -1.31 -3.33 -3.54
C GLU A 58 0.20 -3.35 -3.26
N LEU A 59 1.00 -2.80 -4.19
CA LEU A 59 2.44 -2.67 -4.01
C LEU A 59 2.77 -1.79 -2.80
N VAL A 60 2.10 -0.65 -2.69
CA VAL A 60 2.37 0.30 -1.60
C VAL A 60 1.84 -0.24 -0.26
N GLU A 61 0.72 -0.96 -0.25
CA GLU A 61 0.22 -1.66 0.94
C GLU A 61 1.21 -2.69 1.45
N ARG A 62 1.85 -3.47 0.56
CA ARG A 62 2.91 -4.41 0.93
C ARG A 62 4.09 -3.68 1.59
N ILE A 63 4.61 -2.64 0.95
CA ILE A 63 5.74 -1.84 1.48
C ILE A 63 5.42 -1.30 2.88
N ILE A 64 4.24 -0.72 3.09
CA ILE A 64 3.86 -0.15 4.38
C ILE A 64 3.74 -1.24 5.44
N ASN A 65 3.11 -2.38 5.12
CA ASN A 65 2.96 -3.48 6.07
C ASN A 65 4.28 -4.13 6.48
N THR A 66 5.25 -4.22 5.57
CA THR A 66 6.57 -4.79 5.91
C THR A 66 7.47 -3.80 6.66
N SER A 67 7.18 -2.50 6.58
CA SER A 67 8.06 -1.44 7.11
C SER A 67 7.52 -0.74 8.35
N THR A 68 6.27 -0.99 8.75
CA THR A 68 5.58 -0.25 9.82
C THR A 68 4.57 -1.12 10.58
N TYR A 69 4.25 -0.71 11.81
CA TYR A 69 3.13 -1.24 12.59
C TYR A 69 1.90 -0.34 12.47
N LYS A 70 0.74 -0.86 12.91
CA LYS A 70 -0.49 -0.07 12.99
C LYS A 70 -0.30 1.10 13.96
N GLY A 71 -0.74 2.29 13.57
CA GLY A 71 -0.55 3.52 14.34
C GLY A 71 0.79 4.23 14.09
N ASP A 72 1.71 3.66 13.30
CA ASP A 72 2.91 4.37 12.88
C ASP A 72 2.58 5.46 11.85
N TRP A 73 3.55 6.34 11.58
CA TRP A 73 3.45 7.42 10.62
C TRP A 73 4.08 7.07 9.27
N VAL A 74 3.39 7.44 8.20
CA VAL A 74 3.88 7.35 6.81
C VAL A 74 3.95 8.74 6.20
N LEU A 75 5.13 9.14 5.71
CA LEU A 75 5.32 10.41 5.00
C LEU A 75 5.54 10.15 3.51
N ASP A 76 4.75 10.80 2.66
CA ASP A 76 4.97 10.86 1.23
C ASP A 76 5.09 12.33 0.78
N PRO A 77 6.32 12.84 0.56
CA PRO A 77 6.53 14.23 0.18
C PRO A 77 6.27 14.53 -1.30
N PHE A 78 5.86 13.52 -2.09
CA PHE A 78 5.53 13.63 -3.51
C PHE A 78 4.26 12.84 -3.82
N CYS A 79 3.19 13.10 -3.05
CA CYS A 79 2.08 12.17 -2.93
C CYS A 79 1.23 12.04 -4.20
N GLY A 80 1.25 13.02 -5.11
CA GLY A 80 0.55 12.98 -6.39
C GLY A 80 -0.92 12.57 -6.24
N CYS A 81 -1.29 11.42 -6.81
CA CYS A 81 -2.66 10.88 -6.73
C CYS A 81 -3.03 10.22 -5.38
N GLY A 82 -2.13 10.24 -4.40
CA GLY A 82 -2.39 9.81 -3.03
C GLY A 82 -2.39 8.31 -2.82
N THR A 83 -1.65 7.53 -3.62
CA THR A 83 -1.59 6.06 -3.43
C THR A 83 -1.07 5.71 -2.04
N ALA A 84 0.02 6.34 -1.59
CA ALA A 84 0.63 6.03 -0.29
C ALA A 84 -0.24 6.47 0.89
N THR A 85 -0.85 7.64 0.83
CA THR A 85 -1.77 8.13 1.88
C THR A 85 -3.02 7.25 1.96
N THR A 86 -3.56 6.82 0.82
CA THR A 86 -4.70 5.88 0.76
C THR A 86 -4.34 4.51 1.35
N ALA A 87 -3.17 3.97 1.02
CA ALA A 87 -2.71 2.70 1.57
C ALA A 87 -2.47 2.80 3.08
N ALA A 88 -1.84 3.88 3.54
CA ALA A 88 -1.62 4.13 4.97
C ALA A 88 -2.93 4.21 5.76
N GLU A 89 -3.91 4.98 5.27
CA GLU A 89 -5.25 5.09 5.88
C GLU A 89 -5.93 3.72 5.97
N LYS A 90 -5.96 2.96 4.87
CA LYS A 90 -6.56 1.61 4.82
C LYS A 90 -5.93 0.67 5.86
N LEU A 91 -4.61 0.76 6.02
CA LEU A 91 -3.84 -0.07 6.93
C LEU A 91 -3.85 0.45 8.38
N GLY A 92 -4.53 1.56 8.66
CA GLY A 92 -4.62 2.14 10.00
C GLY A 92 -3.30 2.75 10.48
N ARG A 93 -2.55 3.37 9.57
CA ARG A 93 -1.37 4.21 9.86
C ARG A 93 -1.78 5.67 9.81
N HIS A 94 -1.09 6.50 10.57
CA HIS A 94 -1.13 7.95 10.37
C HIS A 94 -0.33 8.30 9.12
N TRP A 95 -0.70 9.39 8.44
CA TRP A 95 -0.02 9.77 7.20
C TRP A 95 0.07 11.27 7.02
N ILE A 96 1.10 11.68 6.27
CA ILE A 96 1.29 13.03 5.76
C ILE A 96 1.60 12.91 4.28
N GLY A 97 0.76 13.54 3.44
CA GLY A 97 0.98 13.63 2.00
C GLY A 97 1.26 15.08 1.63
N ILE A 98 2.37 15.33 0.93
CA ILE A 98 2.73 16.66 0.44
C ILE A 98 2.84 16.58 -1.07
N ASP A 99 2.28 17.57 -1.76
CA ASP A 99 2.51 17.80 -3.17
C ASP A 99 2.44 19.31 -3.43
N ILE A 100 3.21 19.78 -4.40
CA ILE A 100 3.24 21.20 -4.75
C ILE A 100 1.98 21.61 -5.53
N THR A 101 1.31 20.65 -6.17
CA THR A 101 0.17 20.93 -7.03
C THR A 101 -1.15 20.84 -6.27
N TRP A 102 -1.97 21.88 -6.40
CA TRP A 102 -3.33 21.86 -5.85
C TRP A 102 -4.19 20.73 -6.45
N LEU A 103 -3.94 20.35 -7.71
CA LEU A 103 -4.65 19.24 -8.36
C LEU A 103 -4.40 17.91 -7.64
N ALA A 104 -3.14 17.61 -7.28
CA ALA A 104 -2.79 16.42 -6.50
C ALA A 104 -3.51 16.43 -5.15
N ILE A 105 -3.42 17.54 -4.40
CA ILE A 105 -4.07 17.70 -3.09
C ILE A 105 -5.59 17.43 -3.20
N ASN A 106 -6.26 18.01 -4.20
CA ASN A 106 -7.69 17.81 -4.41
C ASN A 106 -8.03 16.37 -4.80
N LEU A 107 -7.20 15.70 -5.60
CA LEU A 107 -7.36 14.28 -5.92
C LEU A 107 -7.23 13.40 -4.67
N VAL A 108 -6.21 13.62 -3.84
CA VAL A 108 -6.03 12.88 -2.58
C VAL A 108 -7.23 13.07 -1.66
N LYS A 109 -7.67 14.31 -1.46
CA LYS A 109 -8.87 14.64 -0.66
C LYS A 109 -10.10 13.86 -1.12
N ASN A 110 -10.38 13.89 -2.42
CA ASN A 110 -11.56 13.23 -2.98
C ASN A 110 -11.44 11.71 -2.89
N ARG A 111 -10.24 11.16 -3.12
CA ARG A 111 -9.97 9.72 -3.01
C ARG A 111 -10.18 9.22 -1.58
N ILE A 112 -9.57 9.90 -0.59
CA ILE A 112 -9.72 9.54 0.82
C ILE A 112 -11.18 9.62 1.26
N LYS A 113 -11.90 10.71 0.94
CA LYS A 113 -13.32 10.84 1.30
C LYS A 113 -14.22 9.80 0.65
N ALA A 114 -13.92 9.42 -0.60
CA ALA A 114 -14.70 8.40 -1.32
C ALA A 114 -14.49 7.00 -0.74
N MET A 115 -13.25 6.66 -0.34
CA MET A 115 -12.91 5.34 0.19
C MET A 115 -13.15 5.21 1.70
N PHE A 116 -12.95 6.29 2.44
CA PHE A 116 -13.01 6.36 3.90
C PHE A 116 -13.81 7.59 4.34
N PRO A 117 -15.16 7.54 4.30
CA PRO A 117 -16.02 8.69 4.62
C PRO A 117 -15.81 9.27 6.03
N ASP A 118 -15.38 8.44 6.97
CA ASP A 118 -15.14 8.81 8.37
C ASP A 118 -13.71 9.29 8.65
N ALA A 119 -12.82 9.25 7.64
CA ALA A 119 -11.43 9.67 7.79
C ALA A 119 -11.34 11.16 8.12
N LYS A 120 -10.53 11.49 9.13
CA LYS A 120 -10.29 12.86 9.58
C LYS A 120 -8.86 13.24 9.24
N PHE A 121 -8.71 14.29 8.45
CA PHE A 121 -7.41 14.80 8.03
C PHE A 121 -7.48 16.31 7.84
N ASP A 122 -6.37 16.97 8.12
CA ASP A 122 -6.21 18.40 7.87
C ASP A 122 -5.72 18.64 6.43
N LEU A 123 -6.12 19.77 5.87
CA LEU A 123 -5.72 20.19 4.53
C LEU A 123 -5.11 21.58 4.57
N GLU A 124 -3.85 21.66 4.15
CA GLU A 124 -3.13 22.90 3.92
C GLU A 124 -2.86 23.06 2.42
N GLY A 125 -2.93 24.30 1.92
CA GLY A 125 -2.68 24.59 0.49
C GLY A 125 -3.92 24.76 -0.39
N GLU A 126 -5.14 24.70 0.15
CA GLU A 126 -6.33 25.15 -0.61
C GLU A 126 -6.40 26.69 -0.68
N PRO A 127 -6.64 27.28 -1.86
CA PRO A 127 -6.90 28.71 -1.96
C PRO A 127 -8.19 29.05 -1.21
N LYS A 128 -8.07 29.82 -0.13
CA LYS A 128 -9.19 30.21 0.75
C LYS A 128 -9.92 31.47 0.30
N ASP A 129 -9.39 32.17 -0.70
CA ASP A 129 -9.97 33.41 -1.24
C ASP A 129 -9.93 33.47 -2.78
N ILE A 130 -10.72 34.39 -3.31
CA ILE A 130 -10.89 34.60 -4.76
C ILE A 130 -9.58 35.06 -5.42
N GLY A 131 -8.72 35.79 -4.69
CA GLY A 131 -7.42 36.25 -5.18
C GLY A 131 -6.48 35.08 -5.41
N ALA A 132 -6.32 34.22 -4.40
CA ALA A 132 -5.54 32.99 -4.46
C ALA A 132 -6.08 32.03 -5.53
N ALA A 133 -7.40 31.91 -5.67
CA ALA A 133 -8.02 31.09 -6.71
C ALA A 133 -7.73 31.64 -8.13
N LYS A 134 -7.74 32.97 -8.31
CA LYS A 134 -7.37 33.61 -9.59
C LYS A 134 -5.88 33.43 -9.91
N GLU A 135 -5.00 33.54 -8.92
CA GLU A 135 -3.56 33.30 -9.09
C GLU A 135 -3.28 31.84 -9.49
N LEU A 136 -3.92 30.88 -8.82
CA LEU A 136 -3.84 29.47 -9.20
C LEU A 136 -4.35 29.22 -10.63
N ALA A 137 -5.46 29.86 -11.01
CA ALA A 137 -6.04 29.72 -12.34
C ALA A 137 -5.18 30.31 -13.47
N LYS A 138 -4.33 31.31 -13.18
CA LYS A 138 -3.38 31.85 -14.17
C LYS A 138 -2.25 30.87 -14.48
N ASN A 139 -1.81 30.11 -13.49
CA ASN A 139 -0.72 29.14 -13.61
C ASN A 139 -1.24 27.70 -13.65
N ARG A 140 -2.13 27.40 -14.62
CA ARG A 140 -2.74 26.06 -14.81
C ARG A 140 -1.72 24.91 -14.95
N TYR A 141 -0.45 25.21 -15.28
CA TYR A 141 0.60 24.24 -15.59
C TYR A 141 1.95 24.57 -14.92
N GLN A 142 1.96 24.96 -13.65
CA GLN A 142 3.15 24.68 -12.83
C GLN A 142 3.22 23.13 -12.73
N PHE A 143 3.96 22.34 -13.52
CA PHE A 143 5.31 22.49 -14.10
C PHE A 143 5.47 21.55 -15.33
N GLN A 144 6.19 22.02 -16.36
CA GLN A 144 7.08 21.18 -17.19
C GLN A 144 8.49 21.27 -16.61
#